data_AF-A0A847C6J8-F1
#
_entry.id   AF-A0A847C6J8-F1
#
_cell.length_a   1.000
_cell.length_b   1.000
_cell.length_c   1.000
_cell.angle_alpha   90.00
_cell.angle_beta   90.00
_cell.angle_gamma   90.00
#
_symmetry.space_group_name_H-M   'P 1'
#
loop_
_entity.id
_entity.type
_entity.pdbx_description
1 polymer ?
#
loop_
_entity_poly.entity_id
_entity_poly.type
_entity_poly.pdbx_seq_one_letter_code
_entity_poly.pdbx_strand_id
1 'polypeptide(L)' 'MFGFSALLSRMNYINRWGLMRNTRYETLSEHSLCVANVAHLLACIAVSEFGADVRPDKVACSAMYH' A
#
# COMPACT_ATOMS: atom_id res chain seq x y z
N MET A 1 19.80 11.73 11.55
CA MET A 1 18.38 12.10 11.44
C MET A 1 17.82 11.70 10.07
N PHE A 2 17.83 10.40 9.71
CA PHE A 2 17.21 9.85 8.48
C PHE A 2 16.85 8.35 8.62
N GLY A 3 16.84 7.81 9.84
CA GLY A 3 16.72 6.36 10.04
C GLY A 3 15.40 5.79 9.51
N PHE A 4 14.30 6.51 9.73
CA PHE A 4 12.97 6.08 9.29
C PHE A 4 12.85 6.02 7.76
N SER A 5 13.21 7.10 7.05
CA SER A 5 13.17 7.11 5.59
C SER A 5 14.17 6.13 4.97
N ALA A 6 15.33 5.92 5.60
CA ALA A 6 16.29 4.90 5.18
C ALA A 6 15.72 3.47 5.31
N LEU A 7 14.95 3.18 6.36
CA LEU A 7 14.24 1.89 6.50
C LEU A 7 13.15 1.74 5.44
N LEU A 8 12.38 2.78 5.16
CA LEU A 8 11.36 2.74 4.10
C LEU A 8 11.96 2.48 2.72
N SER A 9 13.11 3.08 2.40
CA SER A 9 13.81 2.81 1.14
C SER A 9 14.17 1.33 0.95
N ARG A 10 14.29 0.55 2.04
CA ARG A 10 14.61 -0.88 1.97
C ARG A 10 13.43 -1.74 1.52
N MET A 11 12.20 -1.21 1.51
CA MET A 11 11.04 -1.93 0.98
C MET A 11 11.19 -2.32 -0.50
N ASN A 12 11.98 -1.55 -1.26
CA ASN A 12 12.32 -1.87 -2.66
C ASN A 12 13.15 -3.16 -2.80
N TYR A 13 13.82 -3.61 -1.74
CA TYR A 13 14.66 -4.81 -1.76
C TYR A 13 13.95 -6.05 -1.22
N ILE A 14 12.73 -5.91 -0.71
CA ILE A 14 11.96 -7.02 -0.17
C ILE A 14 11.06 -7.55 -1.29
N ASN A 15 11.43 -8.68 -1.87
CA ASN A 15 10.63 -9.35 -2.89
C ASN A 15 9.51 -10.19 -2.25
N ARG A 16 8.33 -10.16 -2.87
CA ARG A 16 7.19 -11.00 -2.52
C ARG A 16 7.18 -12.29 -3.34
N TRP A 17 6.35 -13.24 -2.94
CA TRP A 17 6.13 -14.50 -3.66
C TRP A 17 7.39 -15.37 -3.81
N GLY A 18 8.25 -15.40 -2.78
CA GLY A 18 9.55 -16.07 -2.83
C GLY A 18 9.53 -17.59 -3.02
N LEU A 19 8.35 -18.23 -2.89
CA LEU A 19 8.18 -19.68 -3.09
C LEU A 19 7.67 -20.03 -4.50
N MET A 20 7.39 -19.04 -5.35
CA MET A 20 6.79 -19.24 -6.66
C MET A 20 7.68 -18.66 -7.77
N ARG A 21 7.59 -19.24 -8.98
CA ARG A 21 8.21 -18.66 -10.16
C ARG A 21 7.41 -17.42 -10.58
N ASN A 22 8.05 -16.26 -10.56
CA ASN A 22 7.43 -15.00 -10.97
C ASN A 22 7.84 -14.63 -12.41
N THR A 23 6.88 -14.25 -13.25
CA THR A 23 7.17 -13.68 -14.58
C THR A 23 7.81 -12.29 -14.45
N ARG A 24 7.38 -11.53 -13.44
CA ARG A 24 7.97 -10.26 -12.99
C ARG A 24 7.97 -10.30 -11.46
N TYR A 25 9.11 -9.97 -10.85
CA TYR A 25 9.17 -9.82 -9.40
C TYR A 25 8.38 -8.60 -8.93
N GLU A 26 7.64 -8.76 -7.83
CA GLU A 26 6.94 -7.69 -7.13
C GLU A 26 7.67 -7.42 -5.81
N THR A 27 7.98 -6.15 -5.56
CA THR A 27 8.58 -5.68 -4.32
C THR A 27 7.51 -5.27 -3.31
N LEU A 28 7.88 -5.22 -2.03
CA LEU A 28 7.00 -4.72 -0.97
C LEU A 28 6.57 -3.26 -1.24
N SER A 29 7.48 -2.42 -1.76
CA SER A 29 7.15 -1.02 -2.09
C SER A 29 6.07 -0.90 -3.17
N GLU A 30 6.16 -1.71 -4.24
CA GLU A 30 5.15 -1.74 -5.30
C GLU A 30 3.80 -2.22 -4.77
N HIS A 31 3.83 -3.26 -3.95
CA HIS A 31 2.64 -3.80 -3.30
C HIS A 31 1.95 -2.77 -2.41
N SER A 32 2.68 -2.14 -1.48
CA SER A 32 2.11 -1.16 -0.55
C SER A 32 1.51 0.05 -1.28
N LEU A 33 2.14 0.52 -2.36
CA LEU A 33 1.58 1.58 -3.19
C LEU A 33 0.28 1.15 -3.89
N CYS A 34 0.25 -0.05 -4.47
CA CYS A 34 -0.95 -0.60 -5.10
C CYS A 34 -2.10 -0.73 -4.09
N VAL A 35 -1.82 -1.27 -2.90
CA VAL A 35 -2.81 -1.40 -1.81
C VAL A 35 -3.31 -0.03 -1.36
N ALA A 36 -2.43 0.98 -1.23
CA ALA A 36 -2.85 2.34 -0.87
C ALA A 36 -3.82 2.93 -1.89
N ASN A 37 -3.55 2.77 -3.19
CA ASN A 37 -4.45 3.22 -4.25
C ASN A 37 -5.80 2.49 -4.21
N VAL A 38 -5.79 1.16 -4.11
CA VAL A 38 -7.02 0.36 -4.07
C VAL A 38 -7.84 0.70 -2.82
N ALA A 39 -7.21 0.78 -1.65
CA ALA A 39 -7.89 1.09 -0.39
C ALA A 39 -8.48 2.50 -0.39
N HIS A 40 -7.80 3.48 -0.99
CA HIS A 40 -8.34 4.82 -1.19
C HIS A 40 -9.59 4.81 -2.07
N LEU A 41 -9.53 4.13 -3.22
CA LEU A 41 -10.67 4.02 -4.14
C LEU A 41 -11.87 3.33 -3.49
N LEU A 42 -11.62 2.24 -2.74
CA LEU A 42 -12.66 1.56 -1.98
C LEU A 42 -13.27 2.46 -0.91
N ALA A 43 -12.47 3.27 -0.23
CA ALA A 43 -12.97 4.24 0.74
C ALA A 43 -13.80 5.35 0.08
N CYS A 44 -13.41 5.82 -1.11
CA CYS A 44 -14.20 6.78 -1.89
C CYS A 44 -15.57 6.20 -2.27
N ILE A 45 -15.61 4.95 -2.74
CA ILE A 45 -16.86 4.23 -3.06
C ILE A 45 -17.70 4.03 -1.79
N ALA A 46 -17.09 3.68 -0.66
CA ALA A 46 -17.77 3.53 0.62
C ALA A 46 -18.48 4.82 1.05
N VAL A 47 -17.84 5.96 0.87
CA VAL A 47 -18.43 7.28 1.17
C VAL A 47 -19.51 7.63 0.15
N SER A 48 -19.27 7.47 -1.15
CA SER A 48 -20.18 7.93 -2.21
C SER A 48 -21.43 7.07 -2.34
N GLU A 49 -21.29 5.75 -2.31
CA GLU A 49 -22.39 4.82 -2.61
C GLU A 49 -23.10 4.32 -1.34
N PHE A 50 -22.38 4.26 -0.22
CA PHE A 50 -22.87 3.62 1.01
C PHE A 50 -22.98 4.58 2.21
N GLY A 51 -22.59 5.85 2.05
CA GLY A 51 -22.65 6.85 3.12
C GLY A 51 -21.77 6.52 4.33
N ALA A 52 -20.69 5.76 4.13
CA ALA A 52 -19.79 5.38 5.22
C ALA A 52 -19.04 6.60 5.77
N ASP A 53 -18.93 6.71 7.10
CA ASP A 53 -18.12 7.73 7.76
C ASP A 53 -16.65 7.32 7.84
N VAL A 54 -15.99 7.29 6.69
CA VAL A 54 -14.55 7.01 6.56
C VAL A 54 -13.84 8.12 5.80
N ARG A 55 -12.55 8.31 6.11
CA ARG A 55 -11.71 9.30 5.43
C ARG A 55 -10.75 8.61 4.45
N PRO A 56 -10.97 8.71 3.12
CA PRO A 56 -10.14 8.04 2.13
C PRO A 56 -8.64 8.33 2.24
N ASP A 57 -8.26 9.56 2.61
CA ASP A 57 -6.84 9.93 2.78
C ASP A 57 -6.18 9.19 3.94
N LYS A 58 -6.92 8.99 5.05
CA LYS A 58 -6.42 8.26 6.21
C LYS A 58 -6.27 6.78 5.88
N VAL A 59 -7.24 6.23 5.13
CA VAL A 59 -7.19 4.84 4.66
C VAL A 59 -5.97 4.62 3.76
N ALA A 60 -5.72 5.52 2.81
CA ALA A 60 -4.54 5.47 1.94
C ALA A 60 -3.24 5.52 2.76
N CYS A 61 -3.15 6.42 3.74
CA CYS A 61 -1.99 6.55 4.61
C CYS A 61 -1.72 5.29 5.44
N SER A 62 -2.76 4.72 6.06
CA SER A 62 -2.64 3.46 6.79
C SER A 62 -2.20 2.33 5.86
N ALA A 63 -2.73 2.26 4.64
CA ALA A 63 -2.38 1.24 3.66
C ALA A 63 -0.92 1.35 3.16
N MET A 64 -0.33 2.56 3.11
CA MET A 64 1.09 2.72 2.78
C MET A 64 2.03 2.09 3.81
N TYR A 65 1.58 1.90 5.06
CA TYR A 65 2.40 1.43 6.18
C TYR A 65 1.86 0.17 6.87
N HIS A 66 0.98 -0.60 6.20
CA HIS A 66 0.49 -1.89 6.69
C HIS A 66 1.59 -2.97 6.66
#